data_AF-A0AAJ0QSU6-F1
#
_entry.id   AF-A0AAJ0QSU6-F1
#
_cell.length_a   1.000
_cell.length_b   1.000
_cell.length_c   1.000
_cell.angle_alpha   90.00
_cell.angle_beta   90.00
_cell.angle_gamma   90.00
#
_symmetry.space_group_name_H-M   'P 1'
#
loop_
_entity.id
_entity.type
_entity.pdbx_description
1 polymer ?
#
loop_
_entity_poly.entity_id
_entity_poly.type
_entity_poly.pdbx_seq_one_letter_code
_entity_poly.pdbx_strand_id
1 'polypeptide(L)'
;MIPVLGSRRRLQSLHSRGFTVAHLAERLGMSVTATTRILRPDDPRSVDRVESGTARKIDALWRELQLAAPPQGPACTKARRRAAKLGWPDPLAWEENEIDDPRARPRIDPTHLTKGRLEEYKKLRDQGLTKKEIAKRFNLNESTLYDWINRQKAKGNL
;
A
#
# COMPACT_ATOMS: atom_id res chain seq x y z
N MET A 1 -20.57 -10.22 11.16
CA MET A 1 -19.20 -10.31 10.61
C MET A 1 -19.20 -9.82 9.17
N ILE A 2 -18.16 -9.12 8.74
CA ILE A 2 -18.00 -8.57 7.38
C ILE A 2 -16.72 -9.11 6.71
N PRO A 3 -16.58 -9.02 5.37
CA PRO A 3 -15.35 -9.40 4.69
C PRO A 3 -14.14 -8.64 5.23
N VAL A 4 -13.02 -9.35 5.41
CA VAL A 4 -11.77 -8.80 5.97
C VAL A 4 -11.04 -7.84 5.03
N LEU A 5 -11.33 -7.87 3.73
CA LEU A 5 -10.52 -7.23 2.67
C LEU A 5 -10.25 -5.75 2.97
N GLY A 6 -11.29 -5.02 3.32
CA GLY A 6 -11.22 -3.61 3.70
C GLY A 6 -10.31 -3.33 4.88
N SER A 7 -10.50 -4.07 5.97
CA SER A 7 -9.67 -3.97 7.16
C SER A 7 -8.21 -4.34 6.87
N ARG A 8 -7.99 -5.36 6.04
CA ARG A 8 -6.65 -5.79 5.63
C ARG A 8 -5.93 -4.70 4.84
N ARG A 9 -6.57 -4.13 3.81
CA ARG A 9 -5.98 -3.05 2.99
C ARG A 9 -5.62 -1.84 3.84
N ARG A 10 -6.52 -1.43 4.75
CA ARG A 10 -6.26 -0.34 5.72
C ARG A 10 -5.02 -0.63 6.57
N LEU A 11 -4.96 -1.78 7.24
CA LEU A 11 -3.80 -2.13 8.08
C LEU A 11 -2.49 -2.27 7.29
N GLN A 12 -2.53 -2.90 6.11
CA GLN A 12 -1.37 -3.04 5.22
C GLN A 12 -0.83 -1.68 4.79
N SER A 13 -1.72 -0.73 4.52
CA SER A 13 -1.33 0.62 4.11
C SER A 13 -0.73 1.44 5.27
N LEU A 14 -1.26 1.35 6.48
CA LEU A 14 -0.56 1.94 7.64
C LEU A 14 0.81 1.29 7.85
N HIS A 15 0.92 -0.02 7.63
CA HIS A 15 2.19 -0.71 7.72
C HIS A 15 3.22 -0.22 6.70
N SER A 16 2.79 0.16 5.48
CA SER A 16 3.68 0.72 4.46
C SER A 16 4.21 2.12 4.81
N ARG A 17 3.49 2.89 5.65
CA ARG A 17 3.99 4.14 6.25
C ARG A 17 5.00 3.91 7.39
N GLY A 18 5.01 2.71 7.95
CA GLY A 18 5.93 2.29 9.01
C GLY A 18 5.27 2.04 10.36
N PHE A 19 3.94 2.11 10.46
CA PHE A 19 3.24 1.70 11.67
C PHE A 19 3.42 0.19 11.89
N THR A 20 4.05 -0.19 13.00
CA THR A 20 4.35 -1.60 13.29
C THR A 20 3.08 -2.36 13.66
N VAL A 21 3.05 -3.68 13.47
CA VAL A 21 1.89 -4.50 13.87
C VAL A 21 1.63 -4.39 15.38
N ALA A 22 2.68 -4.27 16.19
CA ALA A 22 2.57 -4.06 17.63
C ALA A 22 1.87 -2.73 17.96
N HIS A 23 2.28 -1.64 17.31
CA HIS A 23 1.65 -0.33 17.48
C HIS A 23 0.18 -0.34 17.05
N LEU A 24 -0.12 -0.93 15.88
CA LEU A 24 -1.50 -1.04 15.40
C LEU A 24 -2.36 -1.88 16.36
N ALA A 25 -1.83 -2.99 16.86
CA ALA A 25 -2.53 -3.86 17.81
C ALA A 25 -2.84 -3.14 19.14
N GLU A 26 -1.86 -2.43 19.70
CA GLU A 26 -2.01 -1.60 20.89
C GLU A 26 -3.10 -0.55 20.71
N ARG A 27 -3.04 0.23 19.61
CA ARG A 27 -4.03 1.27 19.30
C ARG A 27 -5.45 0.73 19.09
N LEU A 28 -5.59 -0.52 18.63
CA LEU A 28 -6.88 -1.18 18.43
C LEU A 28 -7.41 -1.88 19.70
N GLY A 29 -6.59 -2.03 20.74
CA GLY A 29 -6.88 -2.89 21.89
C GLY A 29 -6.98 -4.37 21.51
N MET A 30 -6.19 -4.80 20.53
CA MET A 30 -6.16 -6.16 20.00
C MET A 30 -4.83 -6.83 20.29
N SER A 31 -4.78 -8.18 20.25
CA SER A 31 -3.50 -8.87 20.30
C SER A 31 -2.72 -8.71 18.99
N VAL A 32 -1.38 -8.74 19.09
CA VAL A 32 -0.48 -8.73 17.92
C VAL A 32 -0.79 -9.91 16.99
N THR A 33 -1.08 -11.08 17.57
CA THR A 33 -1.46 -12.29 16.81
C THR A 33 -2.75 -12.07 16.02
N ALA A 34 -3.82 -11.55 16.64
CA ALA A 34 -5.08 -11.29 15.96
C ALA A 34 -4.91 -10.27 14.82
N THR A 35 -4.17 -9.20 15.08
CA THR A 35 -3.87 -8.16 14.10
C THR A 35 -3.05 -8.73 12.92
N THR A 36 -2.08 -9.61 13.20
CA THR A 36 -1.27 -10.28 12.17
C THR A 36 -2.12 -11.17 11.26
N ARG A 37 -3.08 -11.92 11.82
CA ARG A 37 -4.00 -12.78 11.05
C ARG A 37 -4.90 -11.99 10.08
N ILE A 38 -5.29 -10.76 10.44
CA ILE A 38 -6.03 -9.87 9.53
C ILE A 38 -5.10 -9.36 8.41
N LEU A 39 -3.91 -8.90 8.80
CA LEU A 39 -2.97 -8.19 7.94
C LEU A 39 -2.30 -9.10 6.90
N ARG A 40 -2.08 -10.39 7.20
CA ARG A 40 -1.41 -11.35 6.32
C ARG A 40 -2.38 -12.34 5.68
N PRO A 41 -2.68 -12.21 4.38
CA PRO A 41 -3.47 -13.21 3.64
C PRO A 41 -2.67 -14.49 3.32
N ASP A 42 -1.34 -14.42 3.36
CA ASP A 42 -0.42 -15.54 3.10
C ASP A 42 -0.23 -16.47 4.31
N ASP A 43 -0.68 -16.07 5.50
CA ASP A 43 -0.62 -16.90 6.69
C ASP A 43 -1.75 -17.96 6.67
N PRO A 44 -1.46 -19.25 6.88
CA PRO A 44 -2.50 -20.29 7.00
C PRO A 44 -3.55 -20.00 8.10
N ARG A 45 -3.22 -19.15 9.07
CA ARG A 45 -4.12 -18.70 10.14
C ARG A 45 -4.81 -17.38 9.82
N SER A 46 -4.74 -16.91 8.58
CA SER A 46 -5.46 -15.71 8.14
C SER A 46 -6.96 -15.86 8.37
N VAL A 47 -7.62 -14.74 8.61
CA VAL A 47 -9.07 -14.70 8.76
C VAL A 47 -9.71 -14.10 7.52
N ASP A 48 -10.83 -14.67 7.07
CA ASP A 48 -11.58 -14.16 5.92
C ASP A 48 -12.65 -13.12 6.29
N ARG A 49 -13.03 -13.10 7.57
CA ARG A 49 -14.05 -12.20 8.11
C ARG A 49 -13.61 -11.62 9.45
N VAL A 50 -14.11 -10.42 9.73
CA VAL A 50 -13.92 -9.75 11.02
C VAL A 50 -15.27 -9.31 11.58
N GLU A 51 -15.32 -9.08 12.89
CA GLU A 51 -16.49 -8.47 13.50
C GLU A 51 -16.70 -7.04 12.99
N SER A 52 -17.97 -6.62 12.87
CA SER A 52 -18.30 -5.27 12.38
C SER A 52 -17.78 -4.18 13.34
N GLY A 53 -17.68 -4.47 14.64
CA GLY A 53 -17.05 -3.58 15.61
C GLY A 53 -15.55 -3.39 15.36
N THR A 54 -14.83 -4.50 15.13
CA THR A 54 -13.40 -4.49 14.78
C THR A 54 -13.13 -3.74 13.48
N ALA A 55 -13.95 -3.97 12.44
CA ALA A 55 -13.82 -3.26 11.19
C ALA A 55 -13.98 -1.73 11.35
N ARG A 56 -14.98 -1.29 12.13
CA ARG A 56 -15.16 0.14 12.45
C ARG A 56 -13.98 0.74 13.22
N LYS A 57 -13.42 0.01 14.18
CA LYS A 57 -12.21 0.45 14.91
C LYS A 57 -11.00 0.61 13.97
N ILE A 58 -10.82 -0.34 13.04
CA ILE A 58 -9.75 -0.27 12.04
C ILE A 58 -9.96 0.91 11.09
N ASP A 59 -11.19 1.16 10.63
CA ASP A 59 -11.49 2.32 9.80
C ASP A 59 -11.21 3.64 10.52
N ALA A 60 -11.67 3.78 11.76
CA ALA A 60 -11.40 4.97 12.57
C ALA A 60 -9.90 5.21 12.78
N LEU A 61 -9.14 4.17 13.14
CA LEU A 61 -7.69 4.26 13.29
C LEU A 61 -6.99 4.61 11.96
N TRP A 62 -7.46 4.05 10.85
CA TRP A 62 -6.92 4.35 9.53
C TRP A 62 -7.13 5.81 9.15
N ARG A 63 -8.33 6.35 9.36
CA ARG A 63 -8.66 7.76 9.12
C ARG A 63 -7.80 8.72 9.95
N GLU A 64 -7.51 8.33 11.20
CA GLU A 64 -6.64 9.10 12.08
C GLU A 64 -5.18 9.09 11.58
N LEU A 65 -4.66 7.91 11.23
CA LEU A 65 -3.22 7.73 10.99
C LEU A 65 -2.79 7.91 9.51
N GLN A 66 -3.73 7.91 8.56
CA GLN A 66 -3.40 8.00 7.13
C GLN A 66 -2.60 9.26 6.77
N LEU A 67 -2.89 10.40 7.42
CA LEU A 67 -2.20 11.68 7.24
C LEU A 67 -1.21 12.00 8.36
N ALA A 68 -1.18 11.21 9.44
CA ALA A 68 -0.29 11.43 10.56
C ALA A 68 1.18 11.26 10.16
N ALA A 69 2.07 11.95 10.88
CA ALA A 69 3.51 11.79 10.71
C ALA A 69 3.90 10.32 10.95
N PRO A 70 4.62 9.67 10.01
CA PRO A 70 4.98 8.27 10.18
C PRO A 70 5.96 8.11 11.34
N PRO A 71 5.81 7.05 12.15
CA PRO A 71 6.71 6.79 13.25
C PRO A 71 8.12 6.50 12.73
N GLN A 72 9.11 6.95 13.51
CA GLN A 72 10.53 6.81 13.18
C GLN A 72 11.16 5.67 13.98
N GLY A 73 12.32 5.22 13.51
CA GLY A 73 13.13 4.19 14.19
C GLY A 73 13.32 2.89 13.39
N PRO A 74 14.17 1.97 13.89
CA PRO A 74 14.57 0.79 13.14
C PRO A 74 13.42 -0.17 12.82
N ALA A 75 12.48 -0.35 13.76
CA ALA A 75 11.31 -1.20 13.56
C ALA A 75 10.37 -0.65 12.49
N CYS A 76 10.17 0.67 12.45
CA CYS A 76 9.36 1.37 11.46
C CYS A 76 9.99 1.26 10.06
N THR A 77 11.31 1.37 9.95
CA THR A 77 12.04 1.12 8.70
C THR A 77 11.90 -0.32 8.23
N LYS A 78 11.94 -1.32 9.15
CA LYS A 78 11.68 -2.72 8.81
C LYS A 78 10.25 -2.93 8.32
N ALA A 79 9.25 -2.29 8.94
CA ALA A 79 7.86 -2.32 8.50
C ALA A 79 7.71 -1.80 7.05
N ARG A 80 8.25 -0.61 6.75
CA ARG A 80 8.25 -0.03 5.40
C ARG A 80 8.90 -0.96 4.37
N ARG A 81 10.08 -1.52 4.69
CA ARG A 81 10.78 -2.48 3.81
C ARG A 81 9.98 -3.75 3.57
N ARG A 82 9.31 -4.28 4.60
CA ARG A 82 8.47 -5.47 4.50
C ARG A 82 7.25 -5.21 3.63
N ALA A 83 6.57 -4.09 3.84
CA ALA A 83 5.45 -3.65 3.01
C ALA A 83 5.87 -3.51 1.53
N ALA A 84 7.00 -2.86 1.26
CA ALA A 84 7.53 -2.74 -0.10
C ALA A 84 7.81 -4.11 -0.74
N LYS A 85 8.43 -5.05 -0.01
CA LYS A 85 8.68 -6.41 -0.49
C LYS A 85 7.39 -7.18 -0.80
N LEU A 86 6.32 -6.92 -0.04
CA LEU A 86 5.02 -7.57 -0.20
C LEU A 86 4.08 -6.80 -1.14
N GLY A 87 4.52 -5.67 -1.70
CA GLY A 87 3.71 -4.84 -2.60
C GLY A 87 2.53 -4.15 -1.90
N TRP A 88 2.61 -3.88 -0.60
CA TRP A 88 1.55 -3.18 0.12
C TRP A 88 1.59 -1.68 -0.15
N PRO A 89 0.49 -1.10 -0.67
CA PRO A 89 0.44 0.31 -1.07
C PRO A 89 0.22 1.26 0.13
N ASP A 90 0.60 2.53 -0.02
CA ASP A 90 0.35 3.61 0.96
C ASP A 90 -1.15 3.89 1.16
N PRO A 91 -1.60 4.44 2.31
CA PRO A 91 -3.01 4.81 2.51
C PRO A 91 -3.53 5.74 1.43
N LEU A 92 -2.71 6.70 0.98
CA LEU A 92 -3.07 7.66 -0.06
C LEU A 92 -3.15 7.04 -1.47
N ALA A 93 -2.74 5.78 -1.61
CA ALA A 93 -2.98 5.01 -2.82
C ALA A 93 -4.45 4.56 -2.93
N TRP A 94 -5.22 4.58 -1.85
CA TRP A 94 -6.61 4.12 -1.85
C TRP A 94 -7.57 5.30 -1.80
N GLU A 95 -8.60 5.25 -2.64
CA GLU A 95 -9.78 6.08 -2.43
C GLU A 95 -10.60 5.52 -1.27
N GLU A 96 -11.00 6.38 -0.33
CA GLU A 96 -11.67 5.95 0.90
C GLU A 96 -12.96 5.16 0.66
N ASN A 97 -13.68 5.49 -0.42
CA ASN A 97 -14.92 4.82 -0.81
C ASN A 97 -14.71 3.55 -1.64
N GLU A 98 -13.51 3.33 -2.19
CA GLU A 98 -13.21 2.17 -3.05
C GLU A 98 -12.38 1.10 -2.34
N ILE A 99 -11.75 1.42 -1.21
CA ILE A 99 -10.84 0.50 -0.49
C ILE A 99 -11.48 -0.84 -0.11
N ASP A 100 -12.81 -0.89 0.02
CA ASP A 100 -13.57 -2.08 0.34
C ASP A 100 -13.99 -2.90 -0.91
N ASP A 101 -13.95 -2.30 -2.12
CA ASP A 101 -14.32 -2.97 -3.37
C ASP A 101 -13.20 -3.95 -3.81
N PRO A 102 -13.46 -5.25 -3.97
CA PRO A 102 -12.50 -6.22 -4.51
C PRO A 102 -11.91 -5.84 -5.88
N ARG A 103 -12.65 -5.10 -6.69
CA ARG A 103 -12.23 -4.62 -8.01
C ARG A 103 -11.39 -3.36 -7.95
N ALA A 104 -11.42 -2.61 -6.85
CA ALA A 104 -10.57 -1.45 -6.69
C ALA A 104 -9.09 -1.84 -6.77
N ARG A 105 -8.30 -0.92 -7.31
CA ARG A 105 -6.85 -1.03 -7.45
C ARG A 105 -6.22 0.21 -6.83
N PRO A 106 -5.16 0.04 -6.02
CA PRO A 106 -4.49 1.20 -5.43
C PRO A 106 -3.85 2.04 -6.54
N ARG A 107 -3.97 3.36 -6.45
CA ARG A 107 -3.18 4.33 -7.19
C ARG A 107 -1.73 4.18 -6.78
N ILE A 108 -0.87 3.72 -7.68
CA ILE A 108 0.51 3.39 -7.27
C ILE A 108 1.26 4.70 -7.02
N ASP A 109 1.74 4.90 -5.79
CA ASP A 109 2.64 6.02 -5.47
C ASP A 109 3.90 5.86 -6.33
N PRO A 110 4.17 6.80 -7.24
CA PRO A 110 5.30 6.70 -8.12
C PRO A 110 6.67 6.89 -7.48
N THR A 111 6.74 7.22 -6.19
CA THR A 111 7.98 7.20 -5.41
C THR A 111 8.37 5.80 -4.93
N HIS A 112 7.44 4.83 -4.96
CA HIS A 112 7.72 3.40 -4.74
C HIS A 112 8.25 2.72 -6.02
N LEU A 113 8.31 3.45 -7.14
CA LEU A 113 9.04 3.05 -8.35
C LEU A 113 10.52 3.35 -8.10
N THR A 114 11.26 2.33 -7.66
CA THR A 114 12.69 2.42 -7.35
C THR A 114 13.51 2.97 -8.53
N LYS A 115 14.72 3.44 -8.24
CA LYS A 115 15.71 3.93 -9.23
C LYS A 115 15.88 2.97 -10.44
N GLY A 116 15.73 1.66 -10.22
CA GLY A 116 15.79 0.63 -11.27
C GLY A 116 14.66 0.71 -12.31
N ARG A 117 13.45 1.14 -11.94
CA ARG A 117 12.33 1.29 -12.90
C ARG A 117 12.45 2.52 -13.78
N LEU A 118 13.18 3.57 -13.36
CA LEU A 118 13.48 4.71 -14.23
C LEU A 118 14.41 4.29 -15.38
N GLU A 119 15.48 3.57 -15.04
CA GLU A 119 16.40 3.01 -16.04
C GLU A 119 15.70 1.99 -16.93
N GLU A 120 14.86 1.12 -16.34
CA GLU A 120 14.05 0.20 -17.11
C GLU A 120 13.06 0.93 -18.03
N TYR A 121 12.42 2.01 -17.57
CA TYR A 121 11.56 2.84 -18.40
C TYR A 121 12.31 3.46 -19.58
N LYS A 122 13.50 4.05 -19.34
CA LYS A 122 14.35 4.60 -20.40
C LYS A 122 14.70 3.53 -21.43
N LYS A 123 15.18 2.38 -20.97
CA LYS A 123 15.48 1.22 -21.82
C LYS A 123 14.29 0.74 -22.65
N LEU A 124 13.10 0.64 -22.05
CA LEU A 124 11.89 0.21 -22.77
C LEU A 124 11.44 1.27 -23.78
N ARG A 125 11.61 2.56 -23.49
CA ARG A 125 11.36 3.64 -24.43
C ARG A 125 12.36 3.63 -25.59
N ASP A 126 13.63 3.36 -25.33
CA ASP A 126 14.68 3.21 -26.36
C ASP A 126 14.42 1.99 -27.25
N GLN A 127 13.82 0.93 -26.70
CA GLN A 127 13.31 -0.22 -27.45
C GLN A 127 12.02 0.07 -28.24
N GLY A 128 11.52 1.30 -28.20
CA GLY A 128 10.35 1.73 -28.97
C GLY A 128 8.99 1.41 -28.33
N LEU A 129 8.95 0.84 -27.12
CA LEU A 129 7.67 0.50 -26.48
C LEU A 129 6.88 1.77 -26.16
N THR A 130 5.58 1.71 -26.40
CA THR A 130 4.64 2.77 -26.08
C THR A 130 4.43 2.87 -24.56
N LYS A 131 4.01 4.05 -24.09
CA LYS A 131 3.68 4.26 -22.66
C LYS A 131 2.62 3.26 -22.17
N LYS A 132 1.66 2.91 -23.02
CA LYS A 132 0.61 1.93 -22.71
C LYS A 132 1.19 0.53 -22.46
N GLU A 133 2.10 0.08 -23.31
CA GLU A 133 2.77 -1.21 -23.14
C GLU A 133 3.68 -1.23 -21.91
N ILE A 134 4.38 -0.12 -21.65
CA ILE A 134 5.20 0.03 -20.46
C ILE A 134 4.35 0.02 -19.19
N ALA A 135 3.18 0.68 -19.20
CA ALA A 135 2.24 0.66 -18.07
C ALA A 135 1.82 -0.78 -17.77
N LYS A 136 1.42 -1.52 -18.81
CA LYS A 136 1.08 -2.95 -18.69
C LYS A 136 2.26 -3.77 -18.15
N ARG A 137 3.47 -3.55 -18.66
CA ARG A 137 4.69 -4.26 -18.24
C ARG A 137 5.08 -3.95 -16.79
N PHE A 138 4.81 -2.74 -16.33
CA PHE A 138 5.03 -2.33 -14.94
C PHE A 138 3.88 -2.72 -14.01
N ASN A 139 2.83 -3.34 -14.55
CA ASN A 139 1.57 -3.65 -13.88
C ASN A 139 0.92 -2.41 -13.26
N LEU A 140 0.96 -1.30 -14.00
CA LEU A 140 0.35 -0.01 -13.67
C LEU A 140 -0.83 0.25 -14.60
N ASN A 141 -1.80 1.03 -14.14
CA ASN A 141 -2.74 1.68 -15.06
C ASN A 141 -2.03 2.81 -15.82
N GLU A 142 -2.59 3.21 -16.97
CA GLU A 142 -1.97 4.22 -17.84
C GLU A 142 -1.86 5.58 -17.13
N SER A 143 -2.91 6.03 -16.43
CA SER A 143 -2.91 7.32 -15.73
C SER A 143 -1.80 7.43 -14.68
N THR A 144 -1.56 6.35 -13.92
CA THR A 144 -0.49 6.33 -12.91
C THR A 144 0.89 6.38 -13.54
N LEU A 145 1.10 5.71 -14.68
CA LEU A 145 2.36 5.84 -15.41
C LEU A 145 2.54 7.28 -15.93
N TYR A 146 1.48 7.91 -16.44
CA TYR A 146 1.53 9.31 -16.89
C TYR A 146 1.89 10.27 -15.77
N ASP A 147 1.23 10.16 -14.61
CA ASP A 147 1.51 11.02 -13.45
C ASP A 147 2.92 10.82 -12.90
N TRP A 148 3.45 9.60 -12.98
CA TRP A 148 4.84 9.34 -12.65
C TRP A 148 5.81 10.03 -13.60
N ILE A 149 5.61 9.88 -14.91
CA ILE A 149 6.46 10.49 -15.94
C ILE A 149 6.50 12.01 -15.73
N ASN A 150 5.35 12.65 -15.51
CA ASN A 150 5.27 14.09 -15.27
C ASN A 150 6.07 14.51 -14.03
N ARG A 151 6.00 13.73 -12.95
CA ARG A 151 6.79 13.98 -11.73
C ARG A 151 8.29 13.78 -11.94
N GLN A 152 8.71 12.83 -12.78
CA GLN A 152 10.14 12.63 -13.08
C GLN A 152 10.71 13.76 -13.95
N LYS A 153 9.94 14.25 -14.92
CA LYS A 153 10.30 15.44 -15.72
C LYS A 153 10.48 16.68 -14.85
N ALA A 154 9.55 16.92 -13.92
CA ALA A 154 9.65 18.03 -12.97
C ALA A 154 10.90 17.95 -12.07
N LYS A 155 11.45 16.75 -11.88
CA LYS A 155 12.68 16.51 -11.12
C LYS A 155 13.96 16.50 -11.99
N GLY A 156 13.84 16.65 -13.31
CA GLY A 156 14.98 16.60 -14.25
C GLY A 156 15.56 15.20 -14.48
N ASN A 157 14.83 14.15 -14.13
CA ASN A 157 15.30 12.77 -14.25
C ASN A 157 15.03 12.14 -15.64
N LEU A 158 14.15 12.78 -16.41
CA LEU A 158 13.59 12.37 -17.70
C LEU A 158 13.43 13.56 -18.65
#